data_AF-A0A673KGU0-F1
#
_entry.id   AF-A0A673KGU0-F1
#
_cell.length_a   1.000
_cell.length_b   1.000
_cell.length_c   1.000
_cell.angle_alpha   90.00
_cell.angle_beta   90.00
_cell.angle_gamma   90.00
#
_symmetry.space_group_name_H-M   'P 1'
#
loop_
_entity.id
_entity.type
_entity.pdbx_description
1 polymer ?
#
loop_
_entity_poly.entity_id
_entity_poly.type
_entity_poly.pdbx_seq_one_letter_code
_entity_poly.pdbx_strand_id
1 'polypeptide(L)'
;MAWCHFRPLLILIDGKLQPSLFSPSLCRLVVYPPPPAKGGIAITEDDLNCLEEGEFLNDVIIDFYLRYLVCEQHEKEDASKCHVFSSFFFKRLTQKDHRRLPGTTDLSIQERRHSRVKTWTRGVNLFEKELIFVPINQMAHWYLAVICFPAKISQTSGLDLQLNGRRNSVEYLCDQSPPNPMSLFYFPESSKQLSRWSQSIGNLENRCGARAKCHLFSVNPRYLQEEWKVKMGSEQSFGNGVMDGWSPIVPKQDNYTDCGIFLLQYVESFLKDPPQSFHRSMDLNGWFSQRTVKRKRRQIKRLILRLHSTHKMNKQIPSPRTWLMHILNSFILPDLLPSLLEGRIFACSCR
;
A
#
# COMPACT_ATOMS: atom_id res chain seq x y z
N MET A 1 6.64 29.21 2.92
CA MET A 1 6.33 28.86 4.31
C MET A 1 5.12 29.69 4.73
N ALA A 2 3.91 29.12 4.68
CA ALA A 2 2.74 29.78 5.23
C ALA A 2 2.50 29.16 6.61
N TRP A 3 2.81 29.92 7.65
CA TRP A 3 2.43 29.59 9.02
C TRP A 3 0.93 29.91 9.15
N CYS A 4 0.08 28.88 9.18
CA CYS A 4 -1.31 29.04 9.57
C CYS A 4 -1.36 29.39 11.06
N HIS A 5 -1.54 30.68 11.36
CA HIS A 5 -1.88 31.12 12.71
C HIS A 5 -3.24 30.54 13.11
N PHE A 6 -3.22 29.63 14.09
CA PHE A 6 -4.41 29.20 14.83
C PHE A 6 -5.09 30.43 15.44
N ARG A 7 -6.28 30.80 14.95
CA ARG A 7 -7.22 31.62 15.73
C ARG A 7 -8.08 30.67 16.55
N PRO A 8 -8.05 30.72 17.90
CA PRO A 8 -8.95 29.91 18.70
C PRO A 8 -10.40 30.37 18.49
N LEU A 9 -11.30 29.41 18.23
CA LEU A 9 -12.73 29.65 18.19
C LEU A 9 -13.18 29.90 19.64
N LEU A 10 -13.67 31.12 19.92
CA LEU A 10 -14.17 31.51 21.23
C LEU A 10 -15.69 31.29 21.25
N ILE A 11 -16.19 30.62 22.29
CA ILE A 11 -17.63 30.36 22.46
C ILE A 11 -18.11 31.14 23.69
N LEU A 12 -19.31 31.70 23.63
CA LEU A 12 -19.92 32.41 24.75
C LEU A 12 -20.65 31.41 25.65
N ILE A 13 -20.18 31.22 26.88
CA ILE A 13 -20.86 30.43 27.91
C ILE A 13 -21.01 31.35 29.13
N ASP A 14 -22.25 31.51 29.62
CA ASP A 14 -22.60 32.36 30.77
C ASP A 14 -22.02 33.79 30.69
N GLY A 15 -22.08 34.39 29.50
CA GLY A 15 -21.62 35.77 29.26
C GLY A 15 -20.10 35.97 29.29
N LYS A 16 -19.30 34.89 29.37
CA LYS A 16 -17.83 34.97 29.30
C LYS A 16 -17.33 34.28 28.02
N LEU A 17 -16.45 34.97 27.29
CA LEU A 17 -15.70 34.36 26.19
C LEU A 17 -14.73 33.35 26.78
N GLN A 18 -14.93 32.06 26.50
CA GLN A 18 -14.00 31.01 26.88
C GLN A 18 -13.40 30.32 25.64
N PRO A 19 -12.11 29.94 25.67
CA PRO A 19 -11.53 29.10 24.63
C PRO A 19 -12.28 27.76 24.61
N SER A 20 -12.69 27.30 23.42
CA SER A 20 -13.36 26.02 23.28
C SER A 20 -12.50 24.89 23.85
N LEU A 21 -12.93 24.25 24.94
CA LEU A 21 -12.31 23.02 25.46
C LEU A 21 -12.47 21.83 24.48
N PHE A 22 -13.30 21.98 23.46
CA PHE A 22 -13.26 21.15 22.26
C PHE A 22 -12.13 21.63 21.36
N SER A 23 -10.94 21.06 21.56
CA SER A 23 -10.05 20.82 20.42
C SER A 23 -10.89 20.02 19.39
N PRO A 24 -10.89 20.36 18.10
CA PRO A 24 -11.48 19.48 17.09
C PRO A 24 -10.62 18.22 17.08
N SER A 25 -10.97 17.27 17.94
CA SER A 25 -10.49 15.91 17.84
C SER A 25 -10.73 15.50 16.40
N LEU A 26 -9.67 15.26 15.61
CA LEU A 26 -9.80 14.73 14.24
C LEU A 26 -10.80 13.57 14.31
N CYS A 27 -12.00 13.77 13.77
CA CYS A 27 -13.06 12.79 13.91
C CYS A 27 -12.65 11.56 13.09
N ARG A 28 -12.11 10.55 13.79
CA ARG A 28 -11.73 9.28 13.20
C ARG A 28 -12.98 8.61 12.64
N LEU A 29 -13.05 8.48 11.33
CA LEU A 29 -14.20 7.94 10.62
C LEU A 29 -14.18 6.41 10.63
N VAL A 30 -13.10 5.80 10.13
CA VAL A 30 -13.02 4.35 9.95
C VAL A 30 -11.64 3.82 10.31
N VAL A 31 -11.59 2.53 10.63
CA VAL A 31 -10.36 1.77 10.83
C VAL A 31 -10.40 0.60 9.87
N TYR A 32 -9.40 0.47 9.01
CA TYR A 32 -9.41 -0.58 7.99
C TYR A 32 -8.11 -1.39 7.94
N PRO A 33 -8.16 -2.73 8.04
CA PRO A 33 -9.35 -3.53 8.34
C PRO A 33 -9.87 -3.24 9.77
N PRO A 34 -11.16 -3.50 10.04
CA PRO A 34 -11.72 -3.30 11.37
C PRO A 34 -11.14 -4.29 12.40
N PRO A 35 -11.08 -3.92 13.69
CA PRO A 35 -10.80 -4.87 14.77
C PRO A 35 -11.75 -6.07 14.70
N PRO A 36 -11.29 -7.30 15.01
CA PRO A 36 -10.03 -7.66 15.66
C PRO A 36 -8.82 -7.83 14.72
N ALA A 37 -8.96 -7.52 13.43
CA ALA A 37 -7.84 -7.63 12.49
C ALA A 37 -6.68 -6.69 12.89
N LYS A 38 -5.45 -7.17 12.73
CA LYS A 38 -4.23 -6.41 13.07
C LYS A 38 -3.88 -5.42 11.96
N GLY A 39 -3.18 -4.35 12.34
CA GLY A 39 -2.62 -3.38 11.40
C GLY A 39 -3.63 -2.36 10.83
N GLY A 40 -4.77 -2.15 11.48
CA GLY A 40 -5.81 -1.23 11.01
C GLY A 40 -5.31 0.20 10.75
N ILE A 41 -5.62 0.73 9.58
CA ILE A 41 -5.33 2.10 9.12
C ILE A 41 -6.49 2.98 9.56
N ALA A 42 -6.21 4.01 10.36
CA ALA A 42 -7.21 4.99 10.77
C ALA A 42 -7.38 6.04 9.68
N ILE A 43 -8.62 6.30 9.28
CA ILE A 43 -8.97 7.35 8.32
C ILE A 43 -9.80 8.40 9.06
N THR A 44 -9.47 9.66 8.85
CA THR A 44 -10.07 10.84 9.47
C THR A 44 -10.81 11.69 8.45
N GLU A 45 -11.53 12.72 8.89
CA GLU A 45 -12.14 13.69 7.96
C GLU A 45 -11.10 14.46 7.14
N ASP A 46 -9.94 14.77 7.71
CA ASP A 46 -8.87 15.46 6.97
C ASP A 46 -8.32 14.58 5.83
N ASP A 47 -8.25 13.27 6.05
CA ASP A 47 -7.87 12.33 5.00
C ASP A 47 -8.92 12.29 3.87
N LEU A 48 -10.21 12.49 4.19
CA LEU A 48 -11.24 12.58 3.15
C LEU A 48 -11.12 13.85 2.30
N ASN A 49 -10.62 14.95 2.86
CA ASN A 49 -10.48 16.22 2.13
C ASN A 49 -9.50 16.08 0.96
N CYS A 50 -8.50 15.19 1.04
CA CYS A 50 -7.58 14.97 -0.08
C CYS A 50 -8.22 14.27 -1.29
N LEU A 51 -9.45 13.74 -1.15
CA LEU A 51 -10.24 13.16 -2.24
C LEU A 51 -11.04 14.19 -3.02
N GLU A 52 -11.00 15.48 -2.64
CA GLU A 52 -11.60 16.53 -3.46
C GLU A 52 -10.88 16.72 -4.80
N GLU A 53 -11.57 17.31 -5.78
CA GLU A 53 -10.96 17.60 -7.08
C GLU A 53 -9.82 18.61 -6.92
N GLY A 54 -8.68 18.36 -7.56
CA GLY A 54 -7.51 19.23 -7.46
C GLY A 54 -6.57 18.95 -6.30
N GLU A 55 -6.91 18.05 -5.36
CA GLU A 55 -6.05 17.75 -4.20
C GLU A 55 -5.13 16.54 -4.43
N PHE A 56 -3.93 16.57 -3.86
CA PHE A 56 -3.02 15.41 -3.87
C PHE A 56 -3.48 14.36 -2.86
N LEU A 57 -3.56 13.09 -3.27
CA LEU A 57 -3.83 12.00 -2.33
C LEU A 57 -2.70 11.88 -1.30
N ASN A 58 -3.07 11.67 -0.04
CA ASN A 58 -2.12 11.44 1.04
C ASN A 58 -1.82 9.94 1.22
N ASP A 59 -0.81 9.66 2.06
CA ASP A 59 -0.35 8.30 2.35
C ASP A 59 -1.47 7.41 2.92
N VAL A 60 -2.35 7.97 3.76
CA VAL A 60 -3.45 7.24 4.41
C VAL A 60 -4.45 6.71 3.39
N ILE A 61 -4.88 7.54 2.44
CA ILE A 61 -5.83 7.14 1.40
C ILE A 61 -5.21 6.11 0.45
N ILE A 62 -3.94 6.28 0.07
CA ILE A 62 -3.22 5.31 -0.78
C ILE A 62 -3.13 3.95 -0.07
N ASP A 63 -2.60 3.92 1.14
CA ASP A 63 -2.38 2.67 1.89
C ASP A 63 -3.71 1.98 2.22
N PHE A 64 -4.75 2.74 2.56
CA PHE A 64 -6.11 2.23 2.76
C PHE A 64 -6.64 1.56 1.50
N TYR A 65 -6.66 2.28 0.38
CA TYR A 65 -7.36 1.79 -0.80
C TYR A 65 -6.62 0.63 -1.46
N LEU A 66 -5.28 0.62 -1.46
CA LEU A 66 -4.51 -0.53 -1.93
C LEU A 66 -4.80 -1.78 -1.10
N ARG A 67 -4.90 -1.63 0.23
CA ARG A 67 -5.28 -2.75 1.10
C ARG A 67 -6.70 -3.21 0.83
N TYR A 68 -7.63 -2.29 0.64
CA TYR A 68 -9.00 -2.62 0.27
C TYR A 68 -9.07 -3.42 -1.04
N LEU A 69 -8.34 -2.98 -2.07
CA LEU A 69 -8.29 -3.69 -3.35
C LEU A 69 -7.80 -5.13 -3.19
N VAL A 70 -6.69 -5.35 -2.47
CA VAL A 70 -6.13 -6.71 -2.31
C VAL A 70 -6.97 -7.57 -1.37
N CYS A 71 -7.55 -7.01 -0.30
CA CYS A 71 -8.27 -7.79 0.71
C CYS A 71 -9.75 -8.05 0.39
N GLU A 72 -10.43 -7.13 -0.30
CA GLU A 72 -11.90 -7.20 -0.48
C GLU A 72 -12.37 -7.39 -1.92
N GLN A 73 -11.53 -7.12 -2.93
CA GLN A 73 -11.90 -7.36 -4.32
C GLN A 73 -11.47 -8.74 -4.84
N HIS A 74 -10.77 -9.52 -4.02
CA HIS A 74 -10.27 -10.85 -4.39
C HIS A 74 -10.74 -11.94 -3.44
N GLU A 75 -10.86 -13.15 -3.96
CA GLU A 75 -10.98 -14.34 -3.13
C GLU A 75 -9.75 -14.46 -2.20
N LYS A 76 -9.95 -15.08 -1.02
CA LYS A 76 -8.91 -15.16 0.00
C LYS A 76 -7.61 -15.81 -0.51
N GLU A 77 -7.73 -16.73 -1.46
CA GLU A 77 -6.61 -17.44 -2.06
C GLU A 77 -5.76 -16.49 -2.92
N ASP A 78 -6.39 -15.66 -3.75
CA ASP A 78 -5.67 -14.70 -4.60
C ASP A 78 -5.10 -13.52 -3.80
N ALA A 79 -5.83 -13.07 -2.78
CA ALA A 79 -5.32 -12.09 -1.83
C ALA A 79 -4.03 -12.58 -1.13
N SER A 80 -3.93 -13.89 -0.86
CA SER A 80 -2.77 -14.49 -0.20
C SER A 80 -1.52 -14.51 -1.08
N LYS A 81 -1.68 -14.51 -2.41
CA LYS A 81 -0.59 -14.44 -3.41
C LYS A 81 -0.05 -13.02 -3.58
N CYS A 82 -0.74 -12.02 -3.03
CA CYS A 82 -0.35 -10.62 -3.14
C CYS A 82 0.27 -10.09 -1.84
N HIS A 83 1.17 -9.12 -1.96
CA HIS A 83 1.62 -8.28 -0.85
C HIS A 83 1.60 -6.81 -1.24
N VAL A 84 1.17 -5.95 -0.32
CA VAL A 84 1.19 -4.50 -0.49
C VAL A 84 2.05 -3.92 0.61
N PHE A 85 3.16 -3.29 0.23
CA PHE A 85 3.92 -2.47 1.15
C PHE A 85 3.20 -1.15 1.43
N SER A 86 3.37 -0.62 2.64
CA SER A 86 2.96 0.76 2.91
C SER A 86 3.82 1.75 2.13
N SER A 87 3.25 2.91 1.82
CA SER A 87 3.93 4.07 1.22
C SER A 87 5.24 4.47 1.92
N PHE A 88 5.35 4.16 3.21
CA PHE A 88 6.56 4.44 4.01
C PHE A 88 7.72 3.47 3.77
N PHE A 89 7.47 2.28 3.21
CA PHE A 89 8.49 1.25 3.00
C PHE A 89 9.67 1.80 2.19
N PHE A 90 9.39 2.30 0.98
CA PHE A 90 10.43 2.77 0.08
C PHE A 90 11.18 3.97 0.67
N LYS A 91 10.45 4.92 1.25
CA LYS A 91 11.01 6.09 1.94
C LYS A 91 12.01 5.69 3.04
N ARG A 92 11.69 4.66 3.83
CA ARG A 92 12.55 4.15 4.90
C ARG A 92 13.74 3.35 4.37
N LEU A 93 13.54 2.54 3.34
CA LEU A 93 14.58 1.77 2.68
C LEU A 93 15.66 2.69 2.07
N THR A 94 15.24 3.78 1.40
CA THR A 94 16.16 4.71 0.71
C THR A 94 16.62 5.89 1.56
N GLN A 95 16.27 5.92 2.85
CA GLN A 95 16.67 6.99 3.75
C GLN A 95 18.21 7.13 3.79
N LYS A 96 18.72 8.37 3.70
CA LYS A 96 20.15 8.64 3.80
C LYS A 96 20.64 8.36 5.22
N ASP A 97 21.81 7.75 5.33
CA ASP A 97 22.46 7.51 6.62
C ASP A 97 22.95 8.86 7.17
N HIS A 98 22.37 9.33 8.28
CA HIS A 98 22.67 10.67 8.80
C HIS A 98 23.89 10.71 9.74
N ARG A 99 24.35 9.59 10.29
CA ARG A 99 25.63 9.45 11.03
C ARG A 99 26.10 8.00 10.98
N ARG A 100 27.41 7.76 10.85
CA ARG A 100 28.00 6.43 11.11
C ARG A 100 27.85 6.18 12.62
N LEU A 101 26.91 5.31 13.01
CA LEU A 101 26.81 4.87 14.40
C LEU A 101 28.05 4.04 14.76
N PRO A 102 28.71 4.29 15.90
CA PRO A 102 29.79 3.43 16.40
C PRO A 102 29.26 2.00 16.53
N GLY A 103 29.91 1.01 15.90
CA GLY A 103 29.48 -0.40 15.88
C GLY A 103 28.77 -0.87 14.59
N THR A 104 28.57 0.00 13.59
CA THR A 104 28.02 -0.36 12.26
C THR A 104 29.08 -0.50 11.16
N THR A 105 30.36 -0.60 11.54
CA THR A 105 31.52 -0.58 10.65
C THR A 105 31.61 -1.80 9.74
N ASP A 106 31.06 -2.95 10.14
CA ASP A 106 31.20 -4.21 9.39
C ASP A 106 30.03 -4.53 8.45
N LEU A 107 28.91 -3.82 8.55
CA LEU A 107 27.77 -4.08 7.66
C LEU A 107 27.93 -3.38 6.31
N SER A 108 27.59 -4.10 5.24
CA SER A 108 27.45 -3.54 3.90
C SER A 108 26.35 -2.46 3.86
N ILE A 109 26.37 -1.63 2.81
CA ILE A 109 25.32 -0.62 2.60
C ILE A 109 23.95 -1.29 2.46
N GLN A 110 23.91 -2.46 1.81
CA GLN A 110 22.70 -3.23 1.55
C GLN A 110 22.08 -3.73 2.85
N GLU A 111 22.87 -4.35 3.73
CA GLU A 111 22.43 -4.83 5.05
C GLU A 111 21.94 -3.66 5.93
N ARG A 112 22.63 -2.51 5.89
CA ARG A 112 22.16 -1.31 6.61
C ARG A 112 20.82 -0.80 6.08
N ARG A 113 20.59 -0.84 4.76
CA ARG A 113 19.30 -0.44 4.17
C ARG A 113 18.19 -1.42 4.54
N HIS A 114 18.46 -2.71 4.41
CA HIS A 114 17.53 -3.79 4.75
C HIS A 114 17.13 -3.76 6.22
N SER A 115 18.09 -3.62 7.14
CA SER A 115 17.83 -3.61 8.59
C SER A 115 16.81 -2.54 9.03
N ARG A 116 16.70 -1.41 8.31
CA ARG A 116 15.71 -0.35 8.60
C ARG A 116 14.27 -0.75 8.33
N VAL A 117 14.07 -1.73 7.44
CA VAL A 117 12.75 -2.19 6.99
C VAL A 117 12.52 -3.68 7.27
N LYS A 118 13.49 -4.39 7.85
CA LYS A 118 13.43 -5.84 8.16
C LYS A 118 12.16 -6.25 8.94
N THR A 119 11.60 -5.36 9.76
CA THR A 119 10.38 -5.66 10.52
C THR A 119 9.11 -5.63 9.68
N TRP A 120 9.09 -4.98 8.51
CA TRP A 120 7.91 -4.92 7.62
C TRP A 120 7.51 -6.32 7.13
N THR A 121 8.49 -7.21 6.95
CA THR A 121 8.28 -8.59 6.50
C THR A 121 8.42 -9.60 7.63
N ARG A 122 8.38 -9.20 8.91
CA ARG A 122 8.61 -10.13 10.04
C ARG A 122 7.70 -11.37 9.99
N GLY A 123 6.43 -11.19 9.64
CA GLY A 123 5.42 -12.26 9.55
C GLY A 123 5.01 -12.62 8.12
N VAL A 124 5.77 -12.22 7.11
CA VAL A 124 5.45 -12.47 5.70
C VAL A 124 6.70 -12.96 4.96
N ASN A 125 6.56 -14.01 4.16
CA ASN A 125 7.58 -14.39 3.19
C ASN A 125 7.21 -13.80 1.82
N LEU A 126 8.06 -12.93 1.28
CA LEU A 126 7.82 -12.28 -0.01
C LEU A 126 7.95 -13.25 -1.19
N PHE A 127 8.74 -14.31 -1.04
CA PHE A 127 9.03 -15.29 -2.10
C PHE A 127 7.89 -16.30 -2.29
N GLU A 128 6.94 -16.35 -1.37
CA GLU A 128 5.67 -17.09 -1.55
C GLU A 128 4.61 -16.27 -2.31
N LYS A 129 4.92 -15.01 -2.64
CA LYS A 129 3.99 -14.11 -3.32
C LYS A 129 4.22 -14.16 -4.82
N GLU A 130 3.15 -13.98 -5.57
CA GLU A 130 3.21 -13.76 -7.01
C GLU A 130 3.34 -12.28 -7.34
N LEU A 131 2.73 -11.40 -6.53
CA LEU A 131 2.69 -9.97 -6.77
C LEU A 131 3.03 -9.19 -5.52
N ILE A 132 3.97 -8.24 -5.64
CA ILE A 132 4.31 -7.31 -4.56
C ILE A 132 4.18 -5.88 -5.08
N PHE A 133 3.22 -5.15 -4.52
CA PHE A 133 2.97 -3.75 -4.84
C PHE A 133 3.76 -2.85 -3.90
N VAL A 134 4.51 -1.91 -4.47
CA VAL A 134 5.28 -0.90 -3.75
C VAL A 134 4.81 0.48 -4.21
N PRO A 135 3.91 1.15 -3.46
CA PRO A 135 3.56 2.54 -3.71
C PRO A 135 4.74 3.44 -3.32
N ILE A 136 5.05 4.41 -4.18
CA ILE A 136 6.20 5.28 -3.98
C ILE A 136 5.79 6.72 -4.19
N ASN A 137 6.12 7.56 -3.20
CA ASN A 137 5.94 9.00 -3.23
C ASN A 137 7.30 9.68 -3.21
N GLN A 138 7.63 10.43 -4.26
CA GLN A 138 8.78 11.32 -4.30
C GLN A 138 8.37 12.68 -4.83
N MET A 139 8.76 13.75 -4.14
CA MET A 139 8.47 15.13 -4.55
C MET A 139 6.98 15.38 -4.86
N ALA A 140 6.09 14.87 -3.98
CA ALA A 140 4.63 14.96 -4.15
C ALA A 140 4.11 14.26 -5.41
N HIS A 141 4.85 13.28 -5.93
CA HIS A 141 4.47 12.50 -7.10
C HIS A 141 4.39 11.01 -6.76
N TRP A 142 3.22 10.44 -7.01
CA TRP A 142 2.93 9.02 -6.80
C TRP A 142 3.22 8.19 -8.06
N TYR A 143 3.92 7.08 -7.87
CA TYR A 143 4.12 6.04 -8.87
C TYR A 143 4.20 4.66 -8.22
N LEU A 144 4.09 3.62 -9.03
CA LEU A 144 3.98 2.24 -8.58
C LEU A 144 5.13 1.39 -9.11
N ALA A 145 5.75 0.61 -8.23
CA ALA A 145 6.49 -0.58 -8.62
C ALA A 145 5.68 -1.84 -8.32
N VAL A 146 5.69 -2.80 -9.24
CA VAL A 146 5.11 -4.13 -9.04
C VAL A 146 6.20 -5.16 -9.29
N ILE A 147 6.55 -5.92 -8.26
CA ILE A 147 7.45 -7.07 -8.39
C ILE A 147 6.59 -8.28 -8.68
N CYS A 148 6.82 -8.93 -9.82
CA CYS A 148 6.11 -10.12 -10.26
C CYS A 148 7.00 -11.35 -10.09
N PHE A 149 6.43 -12.42 -9.52
CA PHE A 149 7.01 -13.74 -9.33
C PHE A 149 8.43 -13.74 -8.72
N PRO A 150 8.64 -13.12 -7.54
CA PRO A 150 9.93 -12.98 -6.88
C PRO A 150 10.71 -14.28 -6.66
N ALA A 151 10.06 -15.45 -6.58
CA ALA A 151 10.74 -16.74 -6.41
C ALA A 151 11.05 -17.49 -7.71
N LYS A 152 10.49 -17.08 -8.86
CA LYS A 152 10.67 -17.80 -10.12
C LYS A 152 11.92 -17.32 -10.81
N ILE A 153 13.05 -18.02 -10.65
CA ILE A 153 14.32 -17.66 -11.27
C ILE A 153 14.72 -18.75 -12.27
N SER A 154 14.78 -18.43 -13.56
CA SER A 154 15.27 -19.37 -14.57
C SER A 154 16.77 -19.24 -14.77
N GLN A 155 17.46 -20.39 -14.86
CA GLN A 155 18.88 -20.47 -15.18
C GLN A 155 19.11 -20.10 -16.65
N THR A 156 19.08 -18.80 -16.96
CA THR A 156 19.34 -18.27 -18.31
C THR A 156 20.78 -17.80 -18.50
N SER A 157 21.70 -18.22 -17.64
CA SER A 157 23.12 -17.86 -17.71
C SER A 157 24.01 -18.86 -18.48
N GLY A 158 23.43 -19.88 -19.13
CA GLY A 158 24.20 -20.97 -19.78
C GLY A 158 24.18 -21.06 -21.30
N LEU A 159 23.27 -20.39 -22.03
CA LEU A 159 23.02 -20.70 -23.45
C LEU A 159 23.21 -19.56 -24.46
N ASP A 160 23.47 -18.32 -24.04
CA ASP A 160 23.55 -17.17 -24.95
C ASP A 160 24.95 -16.84 -25.50
N LEU A 161 25.95 -17.69 -25.24
CA LEU A 161 27.31 -17.52 -25.81
C LEU A 161 27.61 -18.40 -27.03
N GLN A 162 26.64 -19.14 -27.59
CA GLN A 162 26.90 -20.05 -28.72
C GLN A 162 25.95 -20.00 -29.93
N LEU A 163 25.03 -19.04 -30.04
CA LEU A 163 24.22 -18.92 -31.27
C LEU A 163 24.64 -17.74 -32.14
N ASN A 164 25.90 -17.80 -32.58
CA ASN A 164 26.33 -17.11 -33.78
C ASN A 164 26.01 -18.02 -34.98
N GLY A 165 24.89 -17.76 -35.66
CA GLY A 165 24.65 -18.27 -37.01
C GLY A 165 23.71 -19.49 -37.14
N ARG A 166 22.41 -19.25 -37.08
CA ARG A 166 21.45 -19.79 -38.08
C ARG A 166 20.08 -19.18 -37.87
N ARG A 167 19.62 -18.39 -38.85
CA ARG A 167 18.20 -18.07 -39.02
C ARG A 167 17.48 -19.37 -39.29
N ASN A 168 16.58 -19.76 -38.40
CA ASN A 168 15.34 -20.46 -38.74
C ASN A 168 14.34 -20.17 -37.62
N SER A 169 13.12 -19.86 -38.05
CA SER A 169 11.94 -19.60 -37.25
C SER A 169 11.77 -20.64 -36.15
N VAL A 170 11.89 -20.21 -34.89
CA VAL A 170 11.25 -20.90 -33.77
C VAL A 170 10.05 -20.06 -33.40
N GLU A 171 8.92 -20.51 -33.90
CA GLU A 171 7.58 -20.09 -33.56
C GLU A 171 7.37 -20.37 -32.06
N TYR A 172 7.49 -19.36 -31.20
CA TYR A 172 7.02 -19.45 -29.83
C TYR A 172 5.51 -19.25 -29.84
N LEU A 173 4.82 -20.36 -30.08
CA LEU A 173 3.39 -20.50 -29.89
C LEU A 173 3.07 -20.22 -28.41
N CYS A 174 2.25 -19.19 -28.21
CA CYS A 174 1.40 -18.89 -27.07
C CYS A 174 1.31 -19.97 -25.96
N ASP A 175 2.21 -19.93 -24.98
CA ASP A 175 1.97 -20.38 -23.59
C ASP A 175 3.09 -19.83 -22.67
N GLN A 176 2.72 -19.41 -21.46
CA GLN A 176 3.57 -19.07 -20.31
C GLN A 176 4.12 -17.64 -20.14
N SER A 177 3.61 -17.00 -19.08
CA SER A 177 4.11 -15.83 -18.33
C SER A 177 5.64 -15.76 -18.19
N PRO A 178 6.22 -14.57 -17.95
CA PRO A 178 7.67 -14.38 -17.82
C PRO A 178 8.28 -15.39 -16.84
N PRO A 179 9.26 -16.20 -17.27
CA PRO A 179 9.84 -17.28 -16.46
C PRO A 179 10.81 -16.76 -15.38
N ASN A 180 10.91 -15.44 -15.22
CA ASN A 180 11.86 -14.74 -14.35
C ASN A 180 11.15 -13.68 -13.49
N PRO A 181 11.70 -13.31 -12.32
CA PRO A 181 11.15 -12.24 -11.54
C PRO A 181 11.32 -10.95 -12.33
N MET A 182 10.36 -10.05 -12.23
CA MET A 182 10.50 -8.75 -12.91
C MET A 182 9.88 -7.63 -12.10
N SER A 183 10.35 -6.42 -12.36
CA SER A 183 9.74 -5.21 -11.80
C SER A 183 9.05 -4.41 -12.90
N LEU A 184 7.76 -4.16 -12.76
CA LEU A 184 7.03 -3.21 -13.58
C LEU A 184 6.94 -1.86 -12.89
N PHE A 185 7.23 -0.80 -13.64
CA PHE A 185 7.19 0.56 -13.14
C PHE A 185 6.18 1.39 -13.91
N TYR A 186 5.09 1.72 -13.22
CA TYR A 186 4.02 2.56 -13.75
C TYR A 186 4.32 4.00 -13.38
N PHE A 187 4.92 4.72 -14.34
CA PHE A 187 5.07 6.16 -14.25
C PHE A 187 3.92 6.82 -15.01
N PRO A 188 3.22 7.79 -14.42
CA PRO A 188 2.24 8.59 -15.15
C PRO A 188 2.89 9.56 -16.18
N GLU A 189 4.16 9.37 -16.56
CA GLU A 189 4.96 10.40 -17.22
C GLU A 189 4.86 10.37 -18.76
N SER A 190 4.19 11.36 -19.31
CA SER A 190 4.72 12.21 -20.39
C SER A 190 3.99 13.54 -20.38
N SER A 191 4.21 14.36 -19.36
CA SER A 191 3.75 15.74 -19.46
C SER A 191 4.84 16.56 -20.14
N LYS A 192 4.65 16.88 -21.42
CA LYS A 192 5.23 18.08 -22.03
C LYS A 192 4.91 19.35 -21.20
N GLN A 193 3.97 19.28 -20.25
CA GLN A 193 3.59 20.34 -19.33
C GLN A 193 4.50 20.50 -18.08
N LEU A 194 5.38 19.54 -17.77
CA LEU A 194 6.50 19.81 -16.87
C LEU A 194 7.40 20.92 -17.43
N SER A 195 7.37 21.22 -18.73
CA SER A 195 8.16 22.31 -19.33
C SER A 195 7.78 23.72 -18.84
N ARG A 196 6.51 23.97 -18.44
CA ARG A 196 6.09 25.28 -17.91
C ARG A 196 6.43 25.46 -16.43
N TRP A 197 6.51 24.37 -15.66
CA TRP A 197 7.06 24.37 -14.30
C TRP A 197 8.61 24.30 -14.29
N SER A 198 9.22 23.64 -15.28
CA SER A 198 10.68 23.51 -15.43
C SER A 198 11.38 24.79 -15.85
N GLN A 199 10.64 25.78 -16.36
CA GLN A 199 11.21 27.10 -16.67
C GLN A 199 11.57 27.88 -15.39
N SER A 200 10.94 27.58 -14.25
CA SER A 200 11.28 28.21 -12.95
C SER A 200 12.12 27.33 -12.02
N ILE A 201 12.13 25.99 -12.19
CA ILE A 201 12.98 25.07 -11.43
C ILE A 201 13.83 24.25 -12.41
N GLY A 202 14.98 24.80 -12.80
CA GLY A 202 15.82 24.23 -13.87
C GLY A 202 16.33 22.81 -13.60
N ASN A 203 16.33 21.98 -14.65
CA ASN A 203 17.08 20.72 -14.81
C ASN A 203 16.93 19.62 -13.72
N LEU A 204 16.21 19.82 -12.62
CA LEU A 204 16.18 18.89 -11.50
C LEU A 204 15.21 17.72 -11.74
N GLU A 205 14.07 17.96 -12.41
CA GLU A 205 12.97 16.98 -12.50
C GLU A 205 13.18 15.89 -13.56
N ASN A 206 13.69 16.21 -14.75
CA ASN A 206 14.15 15.19 -15.71
C ASN A 206 15.26 14.31 -15.11
N ARG A 207 16.10 14.90 -14.26
CA ARG A 207 17.08 14.16 -13.47
C ARG A 207 16.41 13.36 -12.34
N CYS A 208 15.34 13.82 -11.72
CA CYS A 208 14.60 13.08 -10.69
C CYS A 208 13.83 11.90 -11.27
N GLY A 209 13.13 12.03 -12.40
CA GLY A 209 12.45 10.90 -13.06
C GLY A 209 13.43 9.84 -13.54
N ALA A 210 14.54 10.24 -14.18
CA ALA A 210 15.61 9.33 -14.58
C ALA A 210 16.36 8.73 -13.37
N ARG A 211 16.60 9.51 -12.31
CA ARG A 211 17.26 9.04 -11.07
C ARG A 211 16.33 8.17 -10.24
N ALA A 212 15.03 8.43 -10.22
CA ALA A 212 14.02 7.58 -9.58
C ALA A 212 13.93 6.25 -10.33
N LYS A 213 13.84 6.28 -11.67
CA LYS A 213 13.99 5.09 -12.53
C LYS A 213 15.26 4.31 -12.17
N CYS A 214 16.44 4.90 -12.31
CA CYS A 214 17.72 4.25 -12.01
C CYS A 214 17.84 3.76 -10.56
N HIS A 215 17.36 4.54 -9.58
CA HIS A 215 17.41 4.16 -8.18
C HIS A 215 16.51 2.96 -7.91
N LEU A 216 15.31 2.96 -8.47
CA LEU A 216 14.32 1.91 -8.25
C LEU A 216 14.71 0.59 -8.94
N PHE A 217 15.25 0.66 -10.18
CA PHE A 217 15.88 -0.48 -10.85
C PHE A 217 17.01 -1.09 -10.02
N SER A 218 17.74 -0.28 -9.24
CA SER A 218 18.85 -0.75 -8.40
C SER A 218 18.46 -1.19 -6.99
N VAL A 219 17.37 -0.65 -6.44
CA VAL A 219 16.97 -0.84 -5.04
C VAL A 219 16.17 -2.13 -4.87
N ASN A 220 15.29 -2.46 -5.82
CA ASN A 220 14.47 -3.66 -5.73
C ASN A 220 15.30 -4.96 -5.74
N PRO A 221 16.20 -5.20 -6.71
CA PRO A 221 17.11 -6.34 -6.69
C PRO A 221 17.90 -6.49 -5.39
N ARG A 222 18.49 -5.39 -4.91
CA ARG A 222 19.36 -5.42 -3.73
C ARG A 222 18.58 -5.67 -2.44
N TYR A 223 17.37 -5.12 -2.33
CA TYR A 223 16.49 -5.42 -1.20
C TYR A 223 16.09 -6.90 -1.20
N LEU A 224 15.69 -7.44 -2.36
CA LEU A 224 15.30 -8.85 -2.48
C LEU A 224 16.46 -9.81 -2.23
N GLN A 225 17.70 -9.48 -2.62
CA GLN A 225 18.89 -10.26 -2.28
C GLN A 225 19.06 -10.42 -0.76
N GLU A 226 19.01 -9.32 -0.01
CA GLU A 226 19.13 -9.34 1.46
C GLU A 226 17.93 -10.02 2.12
N GLU A 227 16.71 -9.78 1.60
CA GLU A 227 15.51 -10.44 2.10
C GLU A 227 15.58 -11.96 1.86
N TRP A 228 16.07 -12.41 0.70
CA TRP A 228 16.27 -13.83 0.38
C TRP A 228 17.27 -14.46 1.35
N LYS A 229 18.41 -13.81 1.58
CA LYS A 229 19.40 -14.27 2.56
C LYS A 229 18.81 -14.45 3.95
N VAL A 230 17.99 -13.50 4.39
CA VAL A 230 17.34 -13.53 5.71
C VAL A 230 16.23 -14.58 5.80
N LYS A 231 15.45 -14.79 4.74
CA LYS A 231 14.26 -15.66 4.76
C LYS A 231 14.54 -17.10 4.34
N MET A 232 15.44 -17.29 3.38
CA MET A 232 15.74 -18.58 2.75
C MET A 232 17.06 -19.17 3.24
N GLY A 233 17.88 -18.42 4.00
CA GLY A 233 19.15 -18.91 4.55
C GLY A 233 20.23 -19.22 3.50
N SER A 234 20.02 -18.82 2.26
CA SER A 234 20.92 -19.02 1.11
C SER A 234 21.17 -17.70 0.40
N GLU A 235 22.16 -17.63 -0.48
CA GLU A 235 22.37 -16.46 -1.33
C GLU A 235 21.69 -16.66 -2.69
N GLN A 236 21.05 -15.61 -3.19
CA GLN A 236 20.42 -15.59 -4.51
C GLN A 236 20.67 -14.25 -5.17
N SER A 237 21.11 -14.26 -6.43
CA SER A 237 21.27 -13.03 -7.21
C SER A 237 19.93 -12.61 -7.83
N PHE A 238 19.62 -11.32 -7.77
CA PHE A 238 18.50 -10.68 -8.45
C PHE A 238 18.98 -9.59 -9.42
N GLY A 239 20.27 -9.58 -9.77
CA GLY A 239 20.87 -8.54 -10.61
C GLY A 239 20.37 -8.54 -12.06
N ASN A 240 21.00 -7.69 -12.88
CA ASN A 240 20.69 -7.57 -14.31
C ASN A 240 20.76 -8.93 -15.02
N GLY A 241 19.77 -9.23 -15.86
CA GLY A 241 19.64 -10.52 -16.56
C GLY A 241 18.99 -11.62 -15.72
N VAL A 242 18.81 -11.42 -14.41
CA VAL A 242 18.04 -12.34 -13.55
C VAL A 242 16.68 -11.73 -13.21
N MET A 243 16.66 -10.45 -12.81
CA MET A 243 15.44 -9.70 -12.58
C MET A 243 15.42 -8.45 -13.44
N ASP A 244 14.67 -8.49 -14.54
CA ASP A 244 14.56 -7.34 -15.41
C ASP A 244 13.50 -6.35 -14.92
N GLY A 245 13.79 -5.07 -15.14
CA GLY A 245 12.85 -4.00 -14.87
C GLY A 245 12.31 -3.43 -16.18
N TRP A 246 10.99 -3.21 -16.22
CA TRP A 246 10.30 -2.66 -17.37
C TRP A 246 9.40 -1.50 -16.98
N SER A 247 9.14 -0.60 -17.92
CA SER A 247 8.20 0.48 -17.75
C SER A 247 7.20 0.45 -18.90
N PRO A 248 6.02 -0.16 -18.70
CA PRO A 248 5.03 -0.31 -19.76
C PRO A 248 4.44 1.04 -20.16
N ILE A 249 3.98 1.13 -21.40
CA ILE A 249 3.20 2.29 -21.87
C ILE A 249 1.82 2.16 -21.24
N VAL A 250 1.38 3.15 -20.45
CA VAL A 250 0.13 3.08 -19.68
C VAL A 250 -0.70 4.36 -19.88
N PRO A 251 -2.02 4.35 -19.59
CA PRO A 251 -2.86 5.53 -19.75
C PRO A 251 -2.35 6.63 -18.81
N LYS A 252 -2.24 7.85 -19.33
CA LYS A 252 -1.57 8.96 -18.62
C LYS A 252 -2.56 9.98 -18.08
N GLN A 253 -2.20 10.63 -16.97
CA GLN A 253 -3.02 11.70 -16.40
C GLN A 253 -3.04 12.94 -17.32
N ASP A 254 -4.19 13.61 -17.35
CA ASP A 254 -4.41 14.88 -18.06
C ASP A 254 -4.26 16.11 -17.15
N ASN A 255 -4.01 15.90 -15.84
CA ASN A 255 -3.89 16.94 -14.82
C ASN A 255 -2.67 16.70 -13.89
N TYR A 256 -2.52 17.56 -12.87
CA TYR A 256 -1.33 17.61 -12.00
C TYR A 256 -1.46 16.82 -10.69
N THR A 257 -2.67 16.49 -10.27
CA THR A 257 -2.96 16.06 -8.88
C THR A 257 -3.47 14.64 -8.79
N ASP A 258 -3.80 14.01 -9.92
CA ASP A 258 -4.36 12.65 -9.99
C ASP A 258 -3.32 11.53 -10.04
N CYS A 259 -2.02 11.80 -9.88
CA CYS A 259 -0.99 10.75 -9.91
C CYS A 259 -1.28 9.59 -8.92
N GLY A 260 -1.82 9.92 -7.74
CA GLY A 260 -2.28 8.92 -6.77
C GLY A 260 -3.52 8.15 -7.23
N ILE A 261 -4.45 8.79 -7.93
CA ILE A 261 -5.64 8.15 -8.50
C ILE A 261 -5.25 7.17 -9.60
N PHE A 262 -4.31 7.53 -10.46
CA PHE A 262 -3.76 6.65 -11.49
C PHE A 262 -3.03 5.47 -10.86
N LEU A 263 -2.22 5.70 -9.82
CA LEU A 263 -1.58 4.62 -9.04
C LEU A 263 -2.61 3.57 -8.59
N LEU A 264 -3.69 4.03 -7.94
CA LEU A 264 -4.75 3.14 -7.46
C LEU A 264 -5.46 2.42 -8.61
N GLN A 265 -5.71 3.10 -9.74
CA GLN A 265 -6.31 2.48 -10.93
C GLN A 265 -5.37 1.45 -11.58
N TYR A 266 -4.05 1.67 -11.59
CA TYR A 266 -3.10 0.68 -12.10
C TYR A 266 -3.19 -0.62 -11.30
N VAL A 267 -3.21 -0.53 -9.97
CA VAL A 267 -3.35 -1.72 -9.11
C VAL A 267 -4.69 -2.41 -9.36
N GLU A 268 -5.80 -1.68 -9.37
CA GLU A 268 -7.13 -2.26 -9.63
C GLU A 268 -7.22 -2.93 -11.00
N SER A 269 -6.61 -2.34 -12.04
CA SER A 269 -6.60 -2.94 -13.39
C SER A 269 -5.69 -4.16 -13.45
N PHE A 270 -4.51 -4.09 -12.81
CA PHE A 270 -3.57 -5.21 -12.70
C PHE A 270 -4.21 -6.42 -12.04
N LEU A 271 -4.96 -6.17 -10.98
CA LEU A 271 -5.66 -7.18 -10.22
C LEU A 271 -6.85 -7.79 -10.97
N LYS A 272 -7.60 -6.97 -11.72
CA LYS A 272 -8.78 -7.42 -12.46
C LYS A 272 -8.46 -8.12 -13.77
N ASP A 273 -7.53 -7.58 -14.54
CA ASP A 273 -7.13 -8.06 -15.86
C ASP A 273 -5.62 -7.81 -16.04
N PRO A 274 -4.77 -8.69 -15.46
CA PRO A 274 -3.33 -8.55 -15.53
C PRO A 274 -2.85 -8.68 -16.99
N PRO A 275 -1.75 -7.99 -17.36
CA PRO A 275 -1.17 -8.16 -18.68
C PRO A 275 -0.80 -9.63 -18.95
N GLN A 276 -1.26 -10.17 -20.09
CA GLN A 276 -1.04 -11.57 -20.45
C GLN A 276 0.41 -11.91 -20.80
N SER A 277 1.18 -10.92 -21.28
CA SER A 277 2.59 -11.08 -21.59
C SER A 277 3.38 -9.89 -21.06
N PHE A 278 4.58 -10.16 -20.57
CA PHE A 278 5.43 -9.13 -19.99
C PHE A 278 6.69 -8.95 -20.82
N HIS A 279 6.78 -7.83 -21.54
CA HIS A 279 7.93 -7.50 -22.39
C HIS A 279 8.21 -6.00 -22.40
N ARG A 280 9.39 -5.61 -22.90
CA ARG A 280 9.88 -4.22 -22.91
C ARG A 280 8.94 -3.23 -23.61
N SER A 281 8.20 -3.69 -24.62
CA SER A 281 7.30 -2.88 -25.46
C SER A 281 5.82 -3.05 -25.12
N MET A 282 5.49 -3.52 -23.91
CA MET A 282 4.10 -3.71 -23.49
C MET A 282 3.33 -2.39 -23.57
N ASP A 283 2.26 -2.40 -24.36
CA ASP A 283 1.34 -1.27 -24.54
C ASP A 283 0.00 -1.53 -23.86
N LEU A 284 -0.21 -0.79 -22.77
CA LEU A 284 -1.41 -0.77 -21.96
C LEU A 284 -2.11 0.60 -22.06
N ASN A 285 -1.85 1.42 -23.09
CA ASN A 285 -2.45 2.77 -23.18
C ASN A 285 -3.99 2.75 -23.24
N GLY A 286 -4.59 1.62 -23.64
CA GLY A 286 -6.04 1.37 -23.63
C GLY A 286 -6.58 0.66 -22.38
N TRP A 287 -5.75 0.40 -21.35
CA TRP A 287 -6.11 -0.48 -20.24
C TRP A 287 -7.28 0.02 -19.40
N PHE A 288 -7.45 1.34 -19.31
CA PHE A 288 -8.66 1.95 -18.76
C PHE A 288 -8.90 3.34 -19.35
N SER A 289 -10.15 3.79 -19.30
CA SER A 289 -10.55 5.10 -19.81
C SER A 289 -10.30 6.24 -18.80
N GLN A 290 -10.12 7.46 -19.32
CA GLN A 290 -10.09 8.68 -18.48
C GLN A 290 -11.37 8.88 -17.66
N ARG A 291 -12.52 8.39 -18.16
CA ARG A 291 -13.80 8.45 -17.43
C ARG A 291 -13.76 7.61 -16.15
N THR A 292 -13.01 6.50 -16.17
CA THR A 292 -12.85 5.62 -15.01
C THR A 292 -12.12 6.34 -13.87
N VAL A 293 -10.97 6.95 -14.17
CA VAL A 293 -10.16 7.69 -13.17
C VAL A 293 -10.87 8.95 -12.66
N LYS A 294 -11.57 9.70 -13.52
CA LYS A 294 -12.33 10.90 -13.14
C LYS A 294 -13.43 10.61 -12.10
N ARG A 295 -13.94 9.38 -12.04
CA ARG A 295 -14.95 8.98 -11.04
C ARG A 295 -14.34 8.41 -9.77
N LYS A 296 -13.05 8.09 -9.77
CA LYS A 296 -12.42 7.28 -8.72
C LYS A 296 -12.34 8.00 -7.37
N ARG A 297 -12.01 9.30 -7.36
CA ARG A 297 -12.09 10.14 -6.14
C ARG A 297 -13.42 9.98 -5.41
N ARG A 298 -14.52 10.14 -6.14
CA ARG A 298 -15.89 9.97 -5.64
C ARG A 298 -16.19 8.54 -5.21
N GLN A 299 -15.68 7.54 -5.92
CA GLN A 299 -15.84 6.12 -5.55
C GLN A 299 -15.15 5.81 -4.21
N ILE A 300 -13.91 6.24 -4.03
CA ILE A 300 -13.16 6.06 -2.78
C ILE A 300 -13.85 6.78 -1.62
N LYS A 301 -14.27 8.04 -1.82
CA LYS A 301 -15.00 8.81 -0.79
C LYS A 301 -16.29 8.09 -0.36
N ARG A 302 -17.08 7.61 -1.33
CA ARG A 302 -18.32 6.87 -1.04
C ARG A 302 -18.05 5.55 -0.31
N LEU A 303 -16.97 4.86 -0.65
CA LEU A 303 -16.56 3.63 0.04
C LEU A 303 -16.25 3.92 1.52
N ILE A 304 -15.42 4.92 1.80
CA ILE A 304 -15.03 5.29 3.18
C ILE A 304 -16.28 5.67 4.00
N LEU A 305 -17.17 6.47 3.43
CA LEU A 305 -18.42 6.86 4.10
C LEU A 305 -19.33 5.66 4.35
N ARG A 306 -19.42 4.71 3.41
CA ARG A 306 -20.18 3.47 3.60
C ARG A 306 -19.62 2.64 4.75
N LEU A 307 -18.30 2.42 4.78
CA LEU A 307 -17.64 1.69 5.85
C LEU A 307 -17.82 2.38 7.22
N HIS A 308 -17.79 3.71 7.25
CA HIS A 308 -18.08 4.50 8.45
C HIS A 308 -19.51 4.25 8.98
N SER A 309 -20.52 4.27 8.11
CA SER A 309 -21.91 3.98 8.48
C SER A 309 -22.08 2.56 9.01
N THR A 310 -21.48 1.56 8.35
CA THR A 310 -21.53 0.15 8.80
C THR A 310 -20.89 -0.02 10.18
N HIS A 311 -19.77 0.64 10.46
CA HIS A 311 -19.14 0.59 11.78
C HIS A 311 -19.96 1.27 12.88
N LYS A 312 -20.66 2.37 12.58
CA LYS A 312 -21.58 3.01 13.52
C LYS A 312 -22.73 2.08 13.89
N MET A 313 -23.33 1.41 12.91
CA MET A 313 -24.40 0.43 13.14
C MET A 313 -23.91 -0.77 13.98
N ASN A 314 -22.75 -1.34 13.65
CA ASN A 314 -22.19 -2.47 14.40
C ASN A 314 -21.83 -2.15 15.85
N LYS A 315 -21.49 -0.89 16.17
CA LYS A 315 -21.26 -0.44 17.56
C LYS A 315 -22.56 -0.22 18.34
N GLN A 316 -23.67 0.05 17.66
CA GLN A 316 -24.98 0.28 18.29
C GLN A 316 -25.73 -1.03 18.60
N ILE A 317 -25.37 -2.14 17.95
CA ILE A 317 -25.88 -3.47 18.30
C ILE A 317 -25.11 -3.97 19.53
N PRO A 318 -25.73 -4.08 20.73
CA PRO A 318 -25.02 -4.56 21.91
C PRO A 318 -24.66 -6.03 21.70
N SER A 319 -23.45 -6.43 22.11
CA SER A 319 -23.03 -7.83 21.97
C SER A 319 -24.02 -8.77 22.68
N PRO A 320 -24.19 -10.03 22.26
CA PRO A 320 -25.04 -10.99 22.97
C PRO A 320 -24.70 -11.11 24.46
N ARG A 321 -23.42 -10.92 24.83
CA ARG A 321 -22.95 -10.87 26.22
C ARG A 321 -23.44 -9.63 26.97
N THR A 322 -23.48 -8.47 26.32
CA THR A 322 -24.00 -7.22 26.89
C THR A 322 -25.52 -7.28 27.02
N TRP A 323 -26.21 -7.90 26.06
CA TRP A 323 -27.64 -8.18 26.11
C TRP A 323 -28.00 -9.15 27.26
N LEU A 324 -27.25 -10.24 27.41
CA LEU A 324 -27.40 -11.18 28.53
C LEU A 324 -27.13 -10.50 29.88
N MET A 325 -26.09 -9.66 29.99
CA MET A 325 -25.81 -8.93 31.22
C MET A 325 -26.88 -7.88 31.55
N HIS A 326 -27.45 -7.20 30.56
CA HIS A 326 -28.59 -6.30 30.77
C HIS A 326 -29.84 -7.06 31.20
N ILE A 327 -30.15 -8.21 30.59
CA ILE A 327 -31.27 -9.06 31.02
C ILE A 327 -31.04 -9.57 32.44
N LEU A 328 -29.85 -10.07 32.76
CA LEU A 328 -29.52 -10.56 34.10
C LEU A 328 -29.58 -9.44 35.15
N ASN A 329 -29.09 -8.23 34.85
CA ASN A 329 -29.18 -7.08 35.76
C ASN A 329 -30.60 -6.49 35.87
N SER A 330 -31.45 -6.67 34.86
CA SER A 330 -32.81 -6.11 34.85
C SER A 330 -33.89 -7.08 35.35
N PHE A 331 -33.61 -8.39 35.36
CA PHE A 331 -34.56 -9.44 35.79
C PHE A 331 -34.15 -10.19 37.07
N ILE A 332 -32.96 -9.97 37.62
CA ILE A 332 -32.60 -10.51 38.94
C ILE A 332 -32.77 -9.38 39.97
N LEU A 333 -33.81 -9.52 40.80
CA LEU A 333 -34.06 -8.67 41.97
C LEU A 333 -32.78 -8.48 42.82
N PRO A 334 -32.59 -7.32 43.49
CA PRO A 334 -31.48 -7.12 44.43
C PRO A 334 -31.49 -8.03 45.68
N ASP A 335 -32.54 -8.83 45.90
CA ASP A 335 -32.79 -9.47 47.20
C ASP A 335 -32.20 -10.89 47.38
N LEU A 336 -31.31 -11.35 46.48
CA LEU A 336 -30.66 -12.67 46.63
C LEU A 336 -29.13 -12.63 46.67
N LEU A 337 -28.53 -11.48 46.97
CA LEU A 337 -27.08 -11.38 47.15
C LEU A 337 -26.51 -12.04 48.44
N PRO A 338 -27.28 -12.46 49.47
CA PRO A 338 -26.67 -13.19 50.59
C PRO A 338 -26.49 -14.71 50.37
N SER A 339 -27.07 -15.35 49.36
CA SER A 339 -27.09 -16.82 49.25
C SER A 339 -26.17 -17.41 48.16
N LEU A 340 -25.44 -16.58 47.41
CA LEU A 340 -24.47 -17.03 46.38
C LEU A 340 -23.02 -17.11 46.88
N LEU A 341 -22.74 -16.77 48.14
CA LEU A 341 -21.43 -16.89 48.77
C LEU A 341 -21.23 -18.18 49.58
N GLU A 342 -22.29 -18.96 49.83
CA GLU A 342 -22.18 -20.28 50.46
C GLU A 342 -22.46 -21.38 49.43
N GLY A 343 -21.37 -21.90 48.88
CA GLY A 343 -21.39 -22.87 47.79
C GLY A 343 -22.19 -24.13 48.11
N ARG A 344 -23.12 -24.45 47.19
CA ARG A 344 -23.58 -25.77 46.72
C ARG A 344 -24.81 -25.48 45.85
N ILE A 345 -24.78 -25.74 44.54
CA ILE A 345 -25.53 -26.84 43.91
C ILE A 345 -25.02 -27.02 42.47
N PHE A 346 -24.95 -28.30 42.10
CA PHE A 346 -24.32 -28.91 40.94
C PHE A 346 -25.01 -28.62 39.60
N ALA A 347 -24.19 -28.62 38.53
CA ALA A 347 -24.62 -28.65 37.15
C ALA A 347 -25.48 -29.89 36.85
N CYS A 348 -26.65 -29.67 36.25
CA CYS A 348 -27.46 -30.73 35.66
C CYS A 348 -27.27 -30.70 34.14
N SER A 349 -26.81 -31.82 33.58
CA SER A 349 -26.68 -32.07 32.14
C SER A 349 -28.06 -32.23 31.52
N CYS A 350 -28.38 -31.44 30.49
CA CYS A 350 -29.50 -31.74 29.59
C CYS A 350 -29.07 -32.74 28.51
N ARG A 351 -29.99 -33.64 28.18
CA ARG A 351 -29.86 -34.78 27.25
C ARG A 351 -29.66 -34.35 25.80
#